data_AF-A0A1J4KRE5-F1
#
_entry.id   AF-A0A1J4KRE5-F1
#
_cell.length_a   1.000
_cell.length_b   1.000
_cell.length_c   1.000
_cell.angle_alpha   90.00
_cell.angle_beta   90.00
_cell.angle_gamma   90.00
#
_symmetry.space_group_name_H-M   'P 1'
#
loop_
_entity.id
_entity.type
_entity.pdbx_description
1 polymer ?
#
loop_
_entity_poly.entity_id
_entity_poly.type
_entity_poly.pdbx_seq_one_letter_code
_entity_poly.pdbx_strand_id
1 'polypeptide(L)'
;MFVQTNPPKQDDSSVNIYLNLHQIHSGRTSRQLKQPINPTILNEIYSHFSSGVTIQELKSIAMVLSSLVLNLPYPNRDEKRSLTGLFLYFQKNWDLIKPVIHLVKLRDENQFVIDGRRELYEMMTGKAISEKNS
;
A
#
# COMPACT_ATOMS: atom_id res chain seq x y z
N MET A 1 -6.02 18.73 48.05
CA MET A 1 -6.84 17.90 47.15
C MET A 1 -6.18 17.92 45.79
N PHE A 2 -5.57 16.81 45.36
CA PHE A 2 -4.97 16.69 44.03
C PHE A 2 -5.99 16.04 43.10
N VAL A 3 -6.39 16.75 42.04
CA VAL A 3 -7.28 16.23 41.01
C VAL A 3 -6.45 15.34 40.10
N GLN A 4 -6.66 14.04 40.20
CA GLN A 4 -6.02 13.03 39.37
C GLN A 4 -6.75 13.04 38.01
N THR A 5 -6.22 13.78 37.04
CA THR A 5 -6.74 13.74 35.66
C THR A 5 -6.31 12.43 35.02
N ASN A 6 -7.27 11.56 34.76
CA ASN A 6 -7.04 10.36 33.96
C ASN A 6 -6.54 10.77 32.56
N PRO A 7 -5.51 10.10 31.99
CA PRO A 7 -5.11 10.34 30.61
C PRO A 7 -6.27 9.96 29.67
N PRO A 8 -6.39 10.65 28.51
CA PRO A 8 -7.44 10.34 27.55
C PRO A 8 -7.27 8.90 27.08
N LYS A 9 -8.37 8.13 27.14
CA LYS A 9 -8.47 6.80 26.57
C LYS A 9 -8.03 6.89 25.11
N GLN A 10 -6.98 6.15 24.75
CA GLN A 10 -6.63 5.93 23.36
C GLN A 10 -7.86 5.31 22.71
N ASP A 11 -8.44 6.04 21.76
CA ASP A 11 -9.49 5.53 20.91
C ASP A 11 -8.88 4.42 20.07
N ASP A 12 -9.11 3.18 20.50
CA ASP A 12 -8.78 1.94 19.81
C ASP A 12 -9.71 1.76 18.60
N SER A 13 -9.86 2.81 17.79
CA SER A 13 -10.36 2.75 16.43
C SER A 13 -9.28 2.14 15.52
N SER A 14 -8.77 0.98 15.94
CA SER A 14 -8.21 -0.02 15.03
C SER A 14 -9.36 -0.41 14.10
N VAL A 15 -9.51 0.35 13.01
CA VAL A 15 -10.32 -0.06 11.88
C VAL A 15 -9.73 -1.40 11.45
N ASN A 16 -10.41 -2.47 11.84
CA ASN A 16 -10.18 -3.81 11.34
C ASN A 16 -10.49 -3.76 9.84
N ILE A 17 -9.53 -3.28 9.05
CA ILE A 17 -9.47 -3.57 7.63
C ILE A 17 -9.00 -5.03 7.58
N TYR A 18 -9.94 -5.94 7.91
CA TYR A 18 -9.92 -7.26 7.31
C TYR A 18 -9.90 -6.99 5.82
N LEU A 19 -8.71 -7.10 5.23
CA LEU A 19 -8.55 -7.35 3.81
C LEU A 19 -9.50 -8.51 3.51
N ASN A 20 -10.68 -8.18 3.01
CA ASN A 20 -11.59 -9.12 2.41
C ASN A 20 -10.90 -9.55 1.12
N LEU A 21 -9.93 -10.45 1.26
CA LEU A 21 -9.38 -11.30 0.22
C LEU A 21 -10.48 -12.28 -0.20
N HIS A 22 -11.61 -11.77 -0.66
CA HIS A 22 -12.53 -12.55 -1.46
C HIS A 22 -11.91 -12.66 -2.85
N GLN A 23 -11.07 -13.68 -3.03
CA GLN A 23 -11.01 -14.42 -4.28
C GLN A 23 -10.37 -15.81 -4.08
N ILE A 24 -11.25 -16.81 -4.18
CA ILE A 24 -11.07 -18.08 -4.89
C ILE A 24 -10.51 -19.27 -4.08
N HIS A 25 -11.47 -20.11 -3.67
CA HIS A 25 -11.40 -21.55 -3.45
C HIS A 25 -10.17 -22.25 -4.05
N SER A 26 -9.20 -22.57 -3.20
CA SER A 26 -8.47 -23.84 -3.31
C SER A 26 -7.85 -24.16 -1.95
N GLY A 27 -8.24 -25.32 -1.39
CA GLY A 27 -7.80 -25.77 -0.08
C GLY A 27 -6.28 -25.95 -0.02
N ARG A 28 -5.59 -24.99 0.60
CA ARG A 28 -4.22 -25.16 1.11
C ARG A 28 -4.11 -24.41 2.43
N THR A 29 -3.62 -25.13 3.43
CA THR A 29 -3.44 -24.72 4.82
C THR A 29 -2.83 -23.32 4.94
N SER A 30 -3.59 -22.42 5.55
CA SER A 30 -3.19 -21.06 5.90
C SER A 30 -2.00 -21.11 6.86
N ARG A 31 -0.78 -20.88 6.35
CA ARG A 31 0.30 -20.41 7.21
C ARG A 31 -0.06 -18.99 7.62
N GLN A 32 -0.54 -18.83 8.85
CA GLN A 32 -0.81 -17.53 9.43
C GLN A 32 0.41 -16.62 9.23
N LEU A 33 0.16 -15.44 8.69
CA LEU A 33 1.13 -14.34 8.68
C LEU A 33 1.47 -14.03 10.13
N LYS A 34 2.76 -14.06 10.48
CA LYS A 34 3.21 -13.82 11.86
C LYS A 34 3.04 -12.37 12.31
N GLN A 35 2.78 -11.43 11.39
CA GLN A 35 2.65 -10.01 11.71
C GLN A 35 1.51 -9.38 10.93
N PRO A 36 0.66 -8.57 11.59
CA PRO A 36 -0.34 -7.75 10.91
C PRO A 36 0.34 -6.65 10.08
N ILE A 37 -0.30 -6.29 8.97
CA ILE A 37 0.09 -5.11 8.18
C ILE A 37 -0.33 -3.85 8.93
N ASN A 38 0.58 -2.89 9.05
CA ASN A 38 0.33 -1.60 9.66
C ASN A 38 -0.59 -0.77 8.73
N PRO A 39 -1.79 -0.38 9.20
CA PRO A 39 -2.76 0.32 8.37
C PRO A 39 -2.28 1.70 7.91
N THR A 40 -1.45 2.39 8.70
CA THR A 40 -0.89 3.69 8.32
C THR A 40 0.02 3.56 7.11
N ILE A 41 0.90 2.55 7.10
CA ILE A 41 1.81 2.30 5.97
C ILE A 41 1.01 1.90 4.73
N LEU A 42 -0.01 1.06 4.91
CA LEU A 42 -0.90 0.66 3.82
C LEU A 42 -1.60 1.87 3.17
N ASN A 43 -2.17 2.75 3.99
CA ASN A 43 -2.85 3.95 3.52
C ASN A 43 -1.91 4.90 2.77
N GLU A 44 -0.66 5.05 3.23
CA GLU A 44 0.36 5.85 2.54
C GLU A 44 0.71 5.25 1.17
N ILE A 45 0.87 3.93 1.07
CA ILE A 45 1.13 3.25 -0.20
C ILE A 45 -0.05 3.47 -1.17
N TYR A 46 -1.29 3.31 -0.71
CA TYR A 46 -2.47 3.55 -1.55
C TYR A 46 -2.62 5.01 -1.95
N SER A 47 -2.30 5.95 -1.06
CA SER A 47 -2.26 7.38 -1.40
C SER A 47 -1.30 7.66 -2.56
N HIS A 48 -0.14 6.99 -2.57
CA HIS A 48 0.86 7.16 -3.62
C HIS A 48 0.59 6.42 -4.93
N PHE A 49 -0.06 5.25 -4.87
CA PHE A 49 -0.13 4.31 -6.01
C PHE A 49 -1.55 3.80 -6.33
N SER A 50 -2.59 4.37 -5.73
CA SER A 50 -3.99 3.91 -5.76
C SER A 50 -4.25 2.62 -4.96
N SER A 51 -5.48 2.47 -4.49
CA SER A 51 -5.98 1.25 -3.82
C SER A 51 -6.03 0.03 -4.75
N GLY A 52 -6.10 0.26 -6.07
CA GLY A 52 -6.12 -0.78 -7.10
C GLY A 52 -4.75 -1.33 -7.51
N VAL A 53 -3.66 -0.95 -6.82
CA VAL A 53 -2.30 -1.36 -7.18
C VAL A 53 -2.16 -2.88 -7.24
N THR A 54 -1.69 -3.37 -8.38
CA THR A 54 -1.51 -4.80 -8.64
C THR A 54 -0.22 -5.32 -8.02
N ILE A 55 -0.14 -6.65 -7.85
CA ILE A 55 1.10 -7.31 -7.39
C ILE A 55 2.30 -7.00 -8.29
N GLN A 56 2.08 -6.90 -9.60
CA GLN A 56 3.15 -6.67 -10.55
C GLN A 56 3.65 -5.23 -10.49
N GLU A 57 2.76 -4.25 -10.34
CA GLU A 57 3.12 -2.85 -10.12
C GLU A 57 3.85 -2.65 -8.80
N LEU A 58 3.31 -3.22 -7.71
CA LEU A 58 3.90 -3.10 -6.38
C LEU A 58 5.29 -3.75 -6.32
N LYS A 59 5.49 -4.86 -7.04
CA LYS A 59 6.80 -5.48 -7.23
C LYS A 59 7.75 -4.57 -8.01
N SER A 60 7.30 -3.97 -9.11
CA SER A 60 8.11 -3.03 -9.90
C SER A 60 8.52 -1.81 -9.06
N ILE A 61 7.59 -1.23 -8.29
CA ILE A 61 7.86 -0.12 -7.38
C ILE A 61 8.95 -0.53 -6.38
N ALA A 62 8.80 -1.68 -5.72
CA ALA A 62 9.79 -2.16 -4.76
C ALA A 62 11.18 -2.34 -5.40
N MET A 63 11.25 -2.90 -6.61
CA MET A 63 12.51 -3.05 -7.35
C MET A 63 13.16 -1.70 -7.70
N VAL A 64 12.37 -0.70 -8.11
CA VAL A 64 12.86 0.66 -8.41
C VAL A 64 13.35 1.34 -7.13
N LEU A 65 12.62 1.22 -6.03
CA LEU A 65 13.06 1.81 -4.76
C LEU A 65 14.39 1.18 -4.30
N SER A 66 14.53 -0.15 -4.41
CA SER A 66 15.78 -0.84 -4.08
C SER A 66 16.96 -0.42 -4.95
N SER A 67 16.74 0.05 -6.18
CA SER A 67 17.83 0.57 -7.02
C SER A 67 18.18 2.03 -6.72
N LEU A 68 17.24 2.81 -6.18
CA LEU A 68 17.45 4.22 -5.81
C LEU A 68 18.10 4.39 -4.44
N VAL A 69 17.86 3.48 -3.49
CA VAL A 69 18.32 3.60 -2.10
C VAL A 69 19.43 2.59 -1.82
N LEU A 70 20.65 3.08 -1.56
CA LEU A 70 21.88 2.29 -1.42
C LEU A 70 21.82 1.14 -0.39
N ASN A 71 20.92 1.21 0.59
CA ASN A 71 20.78 0.22 1.68
C ASN A 71 19.40 -0.46 1.72
N LEU A 72 18.57 -0.30 0.69
CA LEU A 72 17.27 -0.94 0.63
C LEU A 72 17.38 -2.31 -0.06
N PRO A 73 17.24 -3.44 0.65
CA PRO A 73 17.36 -4.75 0.02
C PRO A 73 16.28 -4.96 -1.04
N TYR A 74 16.61 -5.66 -2.12
CA TYR A 74 15.61 -6.12 -3.08
C TYR A 74 14.63 -7.10 -2.40
N PRO A 75 13.33 -7.05 -2.75
CA PRO A 75 12.37 -8.00 -2.23
C PRO A 75 12.75 -9.43 -2.65
N ASN A 76 12.65 -10.37 -1.72
CA ASN A 76 12.98 -11.77 -1.95
C ASN A 76 11.86 -12.50 -2.71
N ARG A 77 12.09 -13.77 -3.05
CA ARG A 77 11.14 -14.57 -3.84
C ARG A 77 9.78 -14.74 -3.16
N ASP A 78 9.75 -14.86 -1.83
CA ASP A 78 8.52 -15.09 -1.08
C ASP A 78 7.73 -13.78 -0.90
N GLU A 79 8.42 -12.67 -0.68
CA GLU A 79 7.81 -11.33 -0.66
C GLU A 79 7.14 -11.02 -2.00
N LYS A 80 7.79 -11.34 -3.14
CA LYS A 80 7.28 -11.10 -4.50
C LYS A 80 6.06 -11.94 -4.90
N ARG A 81 5.68 -12.96 -4.13
CA ARG A 81 4.64 -13.93 -4.50
C ARG A 81 3.22 -13.54 -4.11
N SER A 82 3.07 -12.54 -3.25
CA SER A 82 1.76 -12.10 -2.77
C SER A 82 1.77 -10.61 -2.52
N LEU A 83 0.60 -9.96 -2.66
CA LEU A 83 0.40 -8.57 -2.24
C LEU A 83 0.80 -8.38 -0.77
N THR A 84 0.38 -9.29 0.10
CA THR A 84 0.73 -9.25 1.52
C THR A 84 2.23 -9.34 1.76
N GLY A 85 2.94 -10.21 1.03
CA GLY A 85 4.40 -10.31 1.12
C GLY A 85 5.10 -9.00 0.75
N LEU A 86 4.60 -8.31 -0.28
CA LEU A 86 5.10 -7.00 -0.65
C LEU A 86 4.77 -5.93 0.41
N PHE A 87 3.54 -5.87 0.93
CA PHE A 87 3.21 -4.91 2.00
C PHE A 87 4.06 -5.11 3.26
N LEU A 88 4.34 -6.35 3.64
CA LEU A 88 5.27 -6.64 4.74
C LEU A 88 6.70 -6.22 4.42
N TYR A 89 7.15 -6.36 3.18
CA TYR A 89 8.43 -5.81 2.72
C TYR A 89 8.47 -4.29 2.86
N PHE A 90 7.42 -3.57 2.42
CA PHE A 90 7.34 -2.11 2.58
C PHE A 90 7.35 -1.71 4.05
N GLN A 91 6.58 -2.39 4.89
CA GLN A 91 6.52 -2.14 6.33
C GLN A 91 7.88 -2.35 7.02
N LYS A 92 8.57 -3.44 6.69
CA LYS A 92 9.89 -3.76 7.25
C LYS A 92 10.94 -2.69 6.92
N ASN A 93 10.84 -2.06 5.75
CA ASN A 93 11.83 -1.12 5.25
C ASN A 93 11.31 0.32 5.18
N TRP A 94 10.23 0.64 5.91
CA TRP A 94 9.49 1.88 5.73
C TRP A 94 10.33 3.13 6.00
N ASP A 95 11.22 3.09 7.00
CA ASP A 95 12.09 4.21 7.33
C ASP A 95 13.03 4.60 6.18
N LEU A 96 13.42 3.63 5.35
CA LEU A 96 14.24 3.86 4.15
C LEU A 96 13.40 4.27 2.94
N ILE A 97 12.17 3.77 2.84
CA ILE A 97 11.28 3.99 1.70
C ILE A 97 10.56 5.34 1.81
N LYS A 98 10.05 5.70 2.99
CA LYS A 98 9.21 6.89 3.22
C LYS A 98 9.82 8.19 2.68
N PRO A 99 11.13 8.46 2.82
CA PRO A 99 11.73 9.68 2.29
C PRO A 99 11.73 9.75 0.75
N VAL A 100 11.66 8.62 0.05
CA VAL A 100 11.86 8.55 -1.42
C VAL A 100 10.64 8.03 -2.19
N ILE A 101 9.61 7.51 -1.50
CA ILE A 101 8.42 6.91 -2.13
C ILE A 101 7.75 7.84 -3.14
N HIS A 102 7.76 9.15 -2.86
CA HIS A 102 7.17 10.18 -3.71
C HIS A 102 7.89 10.38 -5.06
N LEU A 103 9.13 9.90 -5.19
CA LEU A 103 9.92 9.95 -6.43
C LEU A 103 9.46 8.92 -7.47
N VAL A 104 8.73 7.89 -7.03
CA VAL A 104 8.18 6.85 -7.89
C VAL A 104 6.70 7.15 -8.14
N LYS A 105 6.27 7.03 -9.41
CA LYS A 105 4.88 7.24 -9.82
C LYS A 105 4.45 6.13 -10.76
N LEU A 106 3.24 5.61 -10.55
CA LEU A 106 2.57 4.80 -11.56
C LEU A 106 1.95 5.71 -12.60
N ARG A 107 1.95 5.27 -13.86
CA ARG A 107 1.33 5.97 -14.98
C ARG A 107 0.53 4.98 -15.80
N ASP A 108 -0.58 5.45 -16.35
CA ASP A 108 -1.38 4.68 -17.31
C ASP A 108 -0.78 4.72 -18.72
N GLU A 109 -1.47 4.10 -19.68
CA GLU A 109 -1.09 4.11 -21.10
C GLU A 109 -0.94 5.51 -21.69
N ASN A 110 -1.65 6.49 -21.15
CA ASN A 110 -1.66 7.89 -21.60
C ASN A 110 -0.64 8.76 -20.85
N GLN A 111 0.25 8.14 -20.05
CA GLN A 111 1.24 8.81 -19.20
C GLN A 111 0.65 9.66 -18.07
N PHE A 112 -0.64 9.52 -17.76
CA PHE A 112 -1.24 10.20 -16.60
C PHE A 112 -0.89 9.46 -15.32
N VAL A 113 -0.56 10.23 -14.27
CA VAL A 113 -0.21 9.67 -12.96
C VAL A 113 -1.41 8.95 -12.35
N ILE A 114 -1.17 7.75 -11.83
CA ILE A 114 -2.11 6.97 -11.03
C ILE A 114 -1.72 7.14 -9.57
N ASP A 115 -2.55 7.82 -8.80
CA ASP A 115 -2.41 8.01 -7.36
C ASP A 115 -3.80 8.06 -6.68
N GLY A 116 -3.83 8.16 -5.35
CA GLY A 116 -5.09 8.24 -4.61
C GLY A 116 -5.94 9.47 -4.94
N ARG A 117 -5.34 10.55 -5.47
CA ARG A 117 -6.09 11.75 -5.86
C ARG A 117 -6.87 11.51 -7.15
N ARG A 118 -6.26 10.82 -8.12
CA ARG A 118 -6.94 10.39 -9.34
C ARG A 118 -8.13 9.50 -8.99
N GLU A 119 -7.92 8.51 -8.12
CA GLU A 119 -8.97 7.59 -7.68
C GLU A 119 -10.16 8.34 -7.06
N LEU A 120 -9.90 9.28 -6.15
CA LEU A 120 -10.94 10.13 -5.56
C LEU A 120 -11.70 10.94 -6.61
N TYR A 121 -10.99 11.50 -7.61
CA TYR A 121 -11.61 12.26 -8.68
C TYR A 121 -12.52 11.39 -9.57
N GLU A 122 -12.07 10.20 -9.94
CA GLU A 122 -12.86 9.26 -10.73
C GLU A 122 -14.11 8.79 -9.96
N MET A 123 -13.99 8.56 -8.66
CA MET A 123 -15.13 8.25 -7.78
C MET A 123 -16.15 9.40 -7.71
N MET A 124 -15.69 10.66 -7.60
CA MET A 124 -16.57 11.83 -7.49
C MET A 124 -17.25 12.18 -8.81
N THR A 125 -16.58 11.95 -9.94
CA THR A 125 -17.08 12.37 -11.27
C THR A 125 -17.78 11.25 -12.03
N GLY A 126 -17.62 10.00 -11.60
CA GLY A 126 -18.13 8.82 -12.31
C GLY A 126 -17.51 8.61 -13.69
N LYS A 127 -16.43 9.34 -14.01
CA LYS A 127 -15.71 9.25 -15.28
C LYS A 127 -14.33 8.72 -15.02
N ALA A 128 -14.01 7.57 -15.60
CA ALA A 128 -12.61 7.19 -15.79
C ALA A 128 -11.98 8.26 -16.71
N ILE A 129 -10.77 8.71 -16.39
CA ILE A 129 -10.02 9.62 -17.28
C ILE A 129 -9.49 8.79 -18.46
N SER A 130 -10.39 8.28 -19.31
CA SER A 130 -10.08 7.61 -20.57
C SER A 130 -10.98 8.08 -21.71
N GLU A 131 -11.65 9.22 -21.55
CA GLU A 131 -12.48 9.80 -22.62
C GLU A 131 -11.81 11.01 -23.27
N LYS A 132 -11.46 10.76 -24.54
CA LYS A 132 -11.36 11.68 -25.70
C LYS A 132 -10.00 12.32 -25.97
N ASN A 133 -9.31 11.76 -26.96
CA ASN A 133 -8.97 12.49 -28.20
C ASN A 133 -8.71 11.47 -29.34
N SER A 134 -9.74 11.22 -30.14
CA SER A 134 -9.64 10.76 -31.53
C SER A 134 -10.56 11.63 -32.37
#